data_AF-A0A6I4LT23-F1
#
_entry.id   AF-A0A6I4LT23-F1
#
_cell.length_a   1.000
_cell.length_b   1.000
_cell.length_c   1.000
_cell.angle_alpha   90.00
_cell.angle_beta   90.00
_cell.angle_gamma   90.00
#
_symmetry.space_group_name_H-M   'P 1'
#
loop_
_entity.id
_entity.type
_entity.pdbx_description
1 polymer ?
#
loop_
_entity_poly.entity_id
_entity_poly.type
_entity_poly.pdbx_seq_one_letter_code
_entity_poly.pdbx_strand_id
1 'polypeptide(L)'
;MVDCPMRYLLALLLLFSPFALSQSRGEPSDIAAATRSVVRIAVFSSADGQRTLIGHGSGVAVSADKVITNAHVADPARLDESVTFTVIPSEGNATYSARLIAVSPGKDLAALQLTQTGRLIPASFFSGVIGDGIDVFAIGYPANVDIALEQNEDDVLRPSVPVKTRGNISSGRSSKSVESLLHTAPIAPGNSGGPLVDACGRVIGINSFGSTADGGGAEFYFAISVREVATFLQDLNIDLNMVINECRSVAELSRAEAEREAVTRGKIEAETRIASELKRSQEGKVRSDAEHAVIGERENHIAFATLLLIISAVAGGAAWQFSEREQVDRFKIAASIGGVAFVSAFLVFIARPSFDEVDERVRAAMTEKIATGSTTRISGNSTERRCVFQPERSRVTVSDTSDVVFTWSKQGCINDRTQYADNAGLWSRSFVPNSDAQVSLVSYEPESNVYRIERYLLGLDAMEKAREARRRYDVAQCRTDAETTGKIDNMNKAVREILPSAPNEILVFACSDR
;
A
#
# COMPACT_ATOMS: atom_id res chain seq x y z
N MET A 1 -32.08 5.35 54.68
CA MET A 1 -32.26 5.09 53.24
C MET A 1 -31.40 6.09 52.50
N VAL A 2 -30.20 5.69 52.11
CA VAL A 2 -29.30 6.50 51.28
C VAL A 2 -28.99 5.62 50.08
N ASP A 3 -29.77 5.82 49.01
CA ASP A 3 -29.55 5.17 47.73
C ASP A 3 -28.34 5.82 47.05
N CYS A 4 -27.23 5.08 47.00
CA CYS A 4 -26.00 5.43 46.29
C CYS A 4 -26.08 4.89 44.85
N PRO A 5 -25.67 5.64 43.81
CA PRO A 5 -26.02 5.34 42.43
C PRO A 5 -25.13 4.24 41.83
N MET A 6 -25.65 3.01 41.78
CA MET A 6 -25.06 1.83 41.15
C MET A 6 -24.98 1.90 39.60
N ARG A 7 -25.23 3.08 38.98
CA ARG A 7 -25.14 3.30 37.52
C ARG A 7 -23.78 3.81 37.04
N TYR A 8 -22.93 4.34 37.92
CA TYR A 8 -21.60 4.82 37.53
C TYR A 8 -20.50 3.75 37.63
N LEU A 9 -20.71 2.67 38.38
CA LEU A 9 -19.72 1.60 38.52
C LEU A 9 -19.61 0.70 37.27
N LEU A 10 -20.73 0.50 36.55
CA LEU A 10 -20.75 -0.26 35.30
C LEU A 10 -20.15 0.51 34.11
N ALA A 11 -20.18 1.86 34.14
CA ALA A 11 -19.54 2.68 33.12
C ALA A 11 -18.00 2.74 33.28
N LEU A 12 -17.49 2.58 34.51
CA LEU A 12 -16.05 2.55 34.77
C LEU A 12 -15.39 1.20 34.43
N LEU A 13 -16.15 0.10 34.46
CA LEU A 13 -15.66 -1.24 34.09
C LEU A 13 -15.53 -1.42 32.56
N LEU A 14 -16.19 -0.59 31.74
CA LEU A 14 -16.01 -0.57 30.28
C LEU A 14 -14.79 0.26 29.83
N LEU A 15 -14.22 1.09 30.72
CA LEU A 15 -13.01 1.88 30.45
C LEU A 15 -11.70 1.14 30.71
N PHE A 16 -11.77 -0.07 31.30
CA PHE A 16 -10.64 -0.98 31.47
C PHE A 16 -10.87 -2.27 30.68
N SER A 17 -11.27 -2.16 29.41
CA SER A 17 -10.93 -3.23 28.47
C SER A 17 -9.40 -3.27 28.43
N PRO A 18 -8.74 -4.38 28.81
CA PRO A 18 -7.32 -4.48 28.59
C PRO A 18 -7.13 -4.28 27.10
N PHE A 19 -6.24 -3.36 26.71
CA PHE A 19 -5.61 -3.40 25.41
C PHE A 19 -5.03 -4.80 25.31
N ALA A 20 -5.79 -5.73 24.73
CA ALA A 20 -5.27 -6.99 24.31
C ALA A 20 -4.25 -6.61 23.25
N LEU A 21 -2.98 -6.53 23.66
CA LEU A 21 -1.85 -6.54 22.76
C LEU A 21 -2.10 -7.72 21.85
N SER A 22 -2.59 -7.43 20.65
CA SER A 22 -2.86 -8.43 19.64
C SER A 22 -1.49 -8.93 19.25
N GLN A 23 -0.99 -9.96 19.95
CA GLN A 23 0.20 -10.65 19.51
C GLN A 23 -0.06 -11.04 18.06
N SER A 24 0.79 -10.54 17.15
CA SER A 24 0.67 -10.80 15.73
C SER A 24 0.76 -12.31 15.55
N ARG A 25 -0.39 -12.97 15.34
CA ARG A 25 -0.39 -14.35 14.88
C ARG A 25 0.30 -14.33 13.51
N GLY A 26 1.44 -14.99 13.39
CA GLY A 26 2.18 -15.04 12.11
C GLY A 26 1.24 -15.47 11.00
N GLU A 27 1.22 -14.72 9.90
CA GLU A 27 0.35 -15.08 8.78
C GLU A 27 0.93 -16.33 8.11
N PRO A 28 0.13 -17.38 7.85
CA PRO A 28 0.64 -18.61 7.25
C PRO A 28 1.40 -18.39 5.93
N SER A 29 1.04 -17.33 5.18
CA SER A 29 1.70 -16.87 3.96
C SER A 29 3.14 -16.43 4.17
N ASP A 30 3.47 -15.80 5.31
CA ASP A 30 4.83 -15.33 5.60
C ASP A 30 5.74 -16.49 5.96
N ILE A 31 5.26 -17.39 6.81
CA ILE A 31 6.02 -18.58 7.20
C ILE A 31 6.23 -19.46 5.95
N ALA A 32 5.23 -19.59 5.08
CA ALA A 32 5.37 -20.29 3.80
C ALA A 32 6.30 -19.57 2.79
N ALA A 33 6.47 -18.26 2.88
CA ALA A 33 7.48 -17.56 2.09
C ALA A 33 8.89 -17.84 2.64
N ALA A 34 9.05 -17.79 3.97
CA ALA A 34 10.32 -18.06 4.64
C ALA A 34 10.87 -19.47 4.33
N THR A 35 9.98 -20.48 4.22
CA THR A 35 10.40 -21.86 3.88
C THR A 35 11.19 -21.97 2.59
N ARG A 36 11.07 -21.02 1.64
CA ARG A 36 11.76 -21.06 0.35
C ARG A 36 13.25 -20.78 0.43
N SER A 37 13.65 -20.08 1.48
CA SER A 37 15.06 -19.88 1.80
C SER A 37 15.67 -21.06 2.55
N VAL A 38 14.86 -22.03 2.98
CA VAL A 38 15.31 -23.20 3.72
C VAL A 38 15.65 -24.31 2.75
N VAL A 39 16.80 -24.92 2.98
CA VAL A 39 17.30 -26.01 2.15
C VAL A 39 17.61 -27.21 3.02
N ARG A 40 17.46 -28.41 2.47
CA ARG A 40 17.99 -29.62 3.06
C ARG A 40 19.44 -29.78 2.62
N ILE A 41 20.29 -30.16 3.55
CA ILE A 41 21.71 -30.45 3.30
C ILE A 41 21.90 -31.94 3.48
N ALA A 42 22.28 -32.63 2.42
CA ALA A 42 22.69 -34.02 2.46
C ALA A 42 24.22 -34.11 2.39
N VAL A 43 24.81 -34.88 3.31
CA VAL A 43 26.26 -35.04 3.47
C VAL A 43 26.64 -36.42 2.99
N PHE A 44 27.51 -36.49 1.99
CA PHE A 44 27.96 -37.73 1.39
C PHE A 44 29.44 -37.96 1.64
N SER A 45 29.84 -39.19 1.95
CA SER A 45 31.25 -39.61 1.88
C SER A 45 31.50 -40.39 0.59
N SER A 46 32.75 -40.41 0.14
CA SER A 46 33.20 -41.27 -0.96
C SER A 46 34.52 -41.98 -0.63
N ALA A 47 34.82 -42.15 0.66
CA ALA A 47 36.06 -42.73 1.15
C ALA A 47 36.27 -44.20 0.72
N ASP A 48 35.18 -44.94 0.52
CA ASP A 48 35.16 -46.34 0.08
C ASP A 48 34.95 -46.48 -1.45
N GLY A 49 34.98 -45.36 -2.20
CA GLY A 49 34.70 -45.34 -3.63
C GLY A 49 33.21 -45.43 -3.99
N GLN A 50 32.31 -45.53 -3.01
CA GLN A 50 30.87 -45.42 -3.18
C GLN A 50 30.34 -44.14 -2.53
N ARG A 51 29.38 -43.49 -3.18
CA ARG A 51 28.78 -42.27 -2.66
C ARG A 51 27.69 -42.63 -1.66
N THR A 52 28.01 -42.60 -0.37
CA THR A 52 27.10 -43.00 0.72
C THR A 52 26.59 -41.78 1.47
N LEU A 53 25.29 -41.75 1.76
CA LEU A 53 24.69 -40.69 2.59
C LEU A 53 25.07 -40.95 4.05
N ILE A 54 25.89 -40.07 4.63
CA ILE A 54 26.41 -40.22 6.00
C ILE A 54 25.75 -39.29 7.01
N GLY A 55 24.99 -38.30 6.53
CA GLY A 55 24.32 -37.34 7.39
C GLY A 55 23.43 -36.39 6.62
N HIS A 56 22.57 -35.69 7.34
CA HIS A 56 21.77 -34.61 6.79
C HIS A 56 21.46 -33.56 7.86
N GLY A 57 21.09 -32.37 7.39
CA GLY A 57 20.64 -31.27 8.22
C GLY A 57 19.83 -30.28 7.40
N SER A 58 19.58 -29.12 7.98
CA SER A 58 18.93 -28.00 7.33
C SER A 58 19.92 -26.86 7.10
N GLY A 59 19.57 -25.94 6.22
CA GLY A 59 20.34 -24.73 5.95
C GLY A 59 19.45 -23.57 5.56
N VAL A 60 20.02 -22.37 5.58
CA VAL A 60 19.37 -21.13 5.17
C VAL A 60 20.17 -20.50 4.04
N ALA A 61 19.53 -20.25 2.91
CA ALA A 61 20.14 -19.49 1.82
C ALA A 61 20.32 -18.02 2.23
N VAL A 62 21.55 -17.51 2.12
CA VAL A 62 21.89 -16.10 2.40
C VAL A 62 22.15 -15.31 1.12
N SER A 63 22.39 -16.01 0.01
CA SER A 63 22.47 -15.46 -1.34
C SER A 63 22.05 -16.54 -2.35
N ALA A 64 22.04 -16.22 -3.65
CA ALA A 64 21.65 -17.17 -4.69
C ALA A 64 22.54 -18.44 -4.76
N ASP A 65 23.77 -18.37 -4.25
CA ASP A 65 24.78 -19.43 -4.32
C ASP A 65 25.38 -19.82 -2.95
N LYS A 66 24.93 -19.23 -1.83
CA LYS A 66 25.50 -19.50 -0.50
C LYS A 66 24.43 -19.84 0.54
N VAL A 67 24.77 -20.79 1.39
CA VAL A 67 23.92 -21.34 2.44
C VAL A 67 24.67 -21.32 3.76
N ILE A 68 24.01 -20.95 4.84
CA ILE A 68 24.51 -21.18 6.21
C ILE A 68 23.84 -22.39 6.83
N THR A 69 24.58 -23.09 7.68
CA THR A 69 24.11 -24.23 8.48
C THR A 69 24.93 -24.30 9.77
N ASN A 70 24.73 -25.33 10.59
CA ASN A 70 25.56 -25.53 11.78
C ASN A 70 26.92 -26.14 11.44
N ALA A 71 27.91 -25.88 12.30
CA ALA A 71 29.25 -26.45 12.15
C ALA A 71 29.21 -27.98 12.27
N HIS A 72 28.43 -28.51 13.20
CA HIS A 72 28.32 -29.97 13.37
C HIS A 72 27.67 -30.70 12.20
N VAL A 73 26.86 -30.02 11.37
CA VAL A 73 26.34 -30.58 10.10
C VAL A 73 27.46 -30.71 9.07
N ALA A 74 28.43 -29.79 9.09
CA ALA A 74 29.57 -29.75 8.18
C ALA A 74 30.84 -30.45 8.71
N ASP A 75 30.87 -30.83 10.00
CA ASP A 75 32.04 -31.40 10.66
C ASP A 75 32.66 -32.61 9.95
N PRO A 76 31.89 -33.55 9.33
CA PRO A 76 32.49 -34.65 8.58
C PRO A 76 33.49 -34.18 7.50
N ALA A 77 33.21 -33.06 6.82
CA ALA A 77 34.10 -32.51 5.79
C ALA A 77 35.38 -31.86 6.32
N ARG A 78 35.50 -31.67 7.64
CA ARG A 78 36.74 -31.20 8.30
C ARG A 78 37.69 -32.34 8.59
N LEU A 79 37.17 -33.56 8.67
CA LEU A 79 37.92 -34.77 9.02
C LEU A 79 38.26 -35.58 7.77
N ASP A 80 37.47 -35.47 6.71
CA ASP A 80 37.60 -36.23 5.48
C ASP A 80 37.32 -35.35 4.25
N GLU A 81 38.33 -35.18 3.39
CA GLU A 81 38.24 -34.40 2.14
C GLU A 81 37.35 -35.07 1.07
N SER A 82 37.03 -36.36 1.22
CA SER A 82 36.11 -37.06 0.32
C SER A 82 34.64 -36.68 0.53
N VAL A 83 34.35 -35.91 1.58
CA VAL A 83 32.99 -35.49 1.92
C VAL A 83 32.49 -34.39 0.98
N THR A 84 31.30 -34.58 0.44
CA THR A 84 30.63 -33.61 -0.43
C THR A 84 29.24 -33.28 0.09
N PHE A 85 28.79 -32.05 -0.19
CA PHE A 85 27.46 -31.59 0.20
C PHE A 85 26.53 -31.53 -1.00
N THR A 86 25.27 -31.91 -0.81
CA THR A 86 24.18 -31.64 -1.75
C THR A 86 23.14 -30.79 -1.06
N VAL A 87 22.88 -29.62 -1.64
CA VAL A 87 21.85 -28.67 -1.22
C VAL A 87 20.60 -28.93 -2.03
N ILE A 88 19.51 -29.22 -1.34
CA ILE A 88 18.20 -29.55 -1.91
C ILE A 88 17.23 -28.44 -1.48
N PRO A 89 16.78 -27.57 -2.41
CA PRO A 89 15.82 -26.51 -2.10
C PRO A 89 14.46 -27.06 -1.65
N SER A 90 13.64 -26.22 -1.04
CA SER A 90 12.28 -26.60 -0.63
C SER A 90 11.29 -26.80 -1.78
N GLU A 91 11.63 -26.30 -2.97
CA GLU A 91 10.78 -26.32 -4.15
C GLU A 91 11.59 -26.45 -5.45
N GLY A 92 10.91 -26.86 -6.52
CA GLY A 92 11.52 -27.11 -7.82
C GLY A 92 12.03 -28.53 -7.96
N ASN A 93 12.89 -28.77 -8.97
CA ASN A 93 13.36 -30.11 -9.33
C ASN A 93 14.89 -30.22 -9.32
N ALA A 94 15.60 -29.16 -8.95
CA ALA A 94 17.06 -29.10 -9.00
C ALA A 94 17.67 -29.37 -7.63
N THR A 95 18.80 -30.06 -7.61
CA THR A 95 19.69 -30.18 -6.46
C THR A 95 21.06 -29.62 -6.84
N TYR A 96 21.80 -29.10 -5.86
CA TYR A 96 23.05 -28.40 -6.12
C TYR A 96 24.17 -29.00 -5.29
N SER A 97 25.28 -29.39 -5.93
CA SER A 97 26.50 -29.72 -5.21
C SER A 97 27.06 -28.46 -4.54
N ALA A 98 27.62 -28.61 -3.35
CA ALA A 98 28.19 -27.52 -2.57
C ALA A 98 29.51 -27.93 -1.90
N ARG A 99 30.34 -26.93 -1.62
CA ARG A 99 31.60 -27.06 -0.87
C ARG A 99 31.54 -26.21 0.39
N LEU A 100 32.25 -26.65 1.43
CA LEU A 100 32.48 -25.86 2.64
C LEU A 100 33.42 -24.70 2.31
N ILE A 101 33.00 -23.46 2.62
CA ILE A 101 33.83 -22.26 2.43
C ILE A 101 34.30 -21.65 3.75
N ALA A 102 33.57 -21.91 4.84
CA ALA A 102 33.95 -21.45 6.17
C ALA A 102 33.27 -22.30 7.25
N VAL A 103 33.93 -22.43 8.40
CA VAL A 103 33.37 -23.09 9.58
C VAL A 103 33.89 -22.42 10.85
N SER A 104 32.99 -22.21 11.81
CA SER A 104 33.28 -21.68 13.13
C SER A 104 32.68 -22.63 14.17
N PRO A 105 33.44 -23.64 14.63
CA PRO A 105 32.96 -24.61 15.62
C PRO A 105 32.58 -23.93 16.94
N GLY A 106 33.30 -22.87 17.32
CA GLY A 106 33.01 -22.11 18.54
C GLY A 106 31.66 -21.39 18.53
N LYS A 107 31.11 -21.09 17.35
CA LYS A 107 29.77 -20.49 17.16
C LYS A 107 28.74 -21.51 16.67
N ASP A 108 29.15 -22.75 16.43
CA ASP A 108 28.38 -23.77 15.71
C ASP A 108 27.77 -23.28 14.38
N LEU A 109 28.55 -22.55 13.57
CA LEU A 109 28.14 -22.06 12.24
C LEU A 109 29.08 -22.56 11.14
N ALA A 110 28.52 -22.84 9.97
CA ALA A 110 29.24 -23.14 8.73
C ALA A 110 28.58 -22.45 7.54
N ALA A 111 29.39 -22.13 6.52
CA ALA A 111 28.92 -21.60 5.24
C ALA A 111 29.30 -22.55 4.11
N LEU A 112 28.33 -22.87 3.28
CA LEU A 112 28.47 -23.67 2.06
C LEU A 112 28.28 -22.77 0.84
N GLN A 113 29.04 -23.05 -0.22
CA GLN A 113 28.87 -22.42 -1.53
C GLN A 113 28.54 -23.46 -2.59
N LEU A 114 27.53 -23.18 -3.40
CA LEU A 114 27.16 -24.01 -4.54
C LEU A 114 28.29 -24.02 -5.58
N THR A 115 28.59 -25.19 -6.14
CA THR A 115 29.64 -25.32 -7.16
C THR A 115 29.14 -25.05 -8.58
N GLN A 116 27.83 -24.89 -8.74
CA GLN A 116 27.15 -24.63 -10.00
C GLN A 116 26.32 -23.34 -9.88
N THR A 117 25.84 -22.81 -11.01
CA THR A 117 24.95 -21.64 -10.99
C THR A 117 23.62 -22.00 -10.35
N GLY A 118 23.50 -21.76 -9.05
CA GLY A 118 22.26 -21.92 -8.29
C GLY A 118 21.36 -20.69 -8.38
N ARG A 119 20.08 -20.90 -8.08
CA ARG A 119 19.08 -19.84 -7.94
C ARG A 119 18.34 -20.00 -6.61
N LEU A 120 19.09 -20.01 -5.51
CA LEU A 120 18.48 -20.02 -4.19
C LEU A 120 17.80 -18.68 -3.89
N ILE A 121 16.75 -18.72 -3.08
CA ILE A 121 16.03 -17.53 -2.63
C ILE A 121 16.61 -17.13 -1.27
N PRO A 122 17.28 -15.97 -1.14
CA PRO A 122 17.86 -15.56 0.14
C PRO A 122 16.79 -15.30 1.21
N ALA A 123 17.10 -15.65 2.44
CA ALA A 123 16.30 -15.29 3.60
C ALA A 123 16.46 -13.80 3.96
N SER A 124 15.47 -13.27 4.68
CA SER A 124 15.60 -11.97 5.35
C SER A 124 15.79 -12.17 6.84
N PHE A 125 16.67 -11.38 7.43
CA PHE A 125 17.12 -11.50 8.81
C PHE A 125 16.64 -10.31 9.62
N PHE A 126 16.23 -10.52 10.86
CA PHE A 126 15.82 -9.44 11.74
C PHE A 126 16.97 -8.99 12.65
N SER A 127 17.29 -7.70 12.59
CA SER A 127 18.34 -7.05 13.42
C SER A 127 17.81 -6.41 14.70
N GLY A 128 16.49 -6.31 14.85
CA GLY A 128 15.90 -5.64 16.01
C GLY A 128 16.00 -6.46 17.30
N VAL A 129 15.51 -5.89 18.38
CA VAL A 129 15.48 -6.56 19.69
C VAL A 129 14.36 -7.61 19.70
N ILE A 130 14.70 -8.82 20.10
CA ILE A 130 13.75 -9.93 20.29
C ILE A 130 13.21 -9.88 21.72
N GLY A 131 11.90 -9.68 21.85
CA GLY A 131 11.21 -9.73 23.14
C GLY A 131 10.88 -11.14 23.59
N ASP A 132 10.72 -11.34 24.89
CA ASP A 132 10.23 -12.59 25.45
C ASP A 132 8.74 -12.80 25.09
N GLY A 133 8.33 -14.06 24.92
CA GLY A 133 6.95 -14.44 24.63
C GLY A 133 6.49 -14.22 23.20
N ILE A 134 7.34 -13.71 22.30
CA ILE A 134 6.99 -13.60 20.88
C ILE A 134 6.83 -14.97 20.24
N ASP A 135 5.86 -15.11 19.33
CA ASP A 135 5.67 -16.31 18.52
C ASP A 135 6.87 -16.52 17.59
N VAL A 136 7.37 -17.75 17.54
CA VAL A 136 8.46 -18.18 16.67
C VAL A 136 8.17 -19.50 16.02
N PHE A 137 8.80 -19.73 14.87
CA PHE A 137 8.64 -20.94 14.08
C PHE A 137 10.01 -21.52 13.75
N ALA A 138 10.25 -22.77 14.15
CA ALA A 138 11.42 -23.51 13.71
C ALA A 138 11.07 -24.22 12.39
N ILE A 139 11.94 -24.07 11.40
CA ILE A 139 11.75 -24.61 10.05
C ILE A 139 12.93 -25.51 9.71
N GLY A 140 12.67 -26.72 9.22
CA GLY A 140 13.73 -27.64 8.83
C GLY A 140 13.25 -28.99 8.32
N TYR A 141 14.19 -29.94 8.22
CA TYR A 141 14.00 -31.28 7.67
C TYR A 141 14.32 -32.34 8.72
N PRO A 142 13.43 -32.57 9.69
CA PRO A 142 13.67 -33.50 10.78
C PRO A 142 13.59 -34.97 10.33
N ALA A 143 14.61 -35.75 10.70
CA ALA A 143 14.75 -37.16 10.31
C ALA A 143 13.58 -38.05 10.73
N ASN A 144 12.98 -37.76 11.89
CA ASN A 144 11.86 -38.54 12.42
C ASN A 144 10.59 -38.38 11.57
N VAL A 145 10.43 -37.27 10.85
CA VAL A 145 9.33 -37.09 9.91
C VAL A 145 9.56 -37.90 8.65
N ASP A 146 10.79 -37.97 8.14
CA ASP A 146 11.11 -38.81 6.97
C ASP A 146 10.86 -40.30 7.29
N ILE A 147 11.25 -40.74 8.49
CA ILE A 147 10.97 -42.11 8.97
C ILE A 147 9.47 -42.35 9.08
N ALA A 148 8.72 -41.41 9.67
CA ALA A 148 7.27 -41.54 9.81
C ALA A 148 6.52 -41.53 8.47
N LEU A 149 7.11 -40.91 7.44
CA LEU A 149 6.61 -40.89 6.06
C LEU A 149 7.21 -42.00 5.19
N GLU A 150 7.95 -42.95 5.78
CA GLU A 150 8.59 -44.09 5.11
C GLU A 150 9.44 -43.69 3.89
N GLN A 151 10.11 -42.52 3.97
CA GLN A 151 10.94 -42.00 2.88
C GLN A 151 12.22 -42.82 2.73
N ASN A 152 12.58 -43.17 1.49
CA ASN A 152 13.88 -43.76 1.19
C ASN A 152 14.94 -42.67 0.87
N GLU A 153 16.18 -43.09 0.60
CA GLU A 153 17.26 -42.15 0.26
C GLU A 153 16.93 -41.29 -0.96
N ASP A 154 16.34 -41.85 -2.01
CA ASP A 154 15.97 -41.10 -3.22
C ASP A 154 14.87 -40.07 -2.95
N ASP A 155 13.96 -40.36 -2.02
CA ASP A 155 12.87 -39.45 -1.64
C ASP A 155 13.42 -38.26 -0.84
N VAL A 156 14.33 -38.51 0.11
CA VAL A 156 14.99 -37.50 0.94
C VAL A 156 15.86 -36.54 0.11
N LEU A 157 16.35 -37.00 -1.05
CA LEU A 157 17.15 -36.21 -1.97
C LEU A 157 16.32 -35.38 -2.97
N ARG A 158 14.98 -35.43 -2.87
CA ARG A 158 14.09 -34.60 -3.69
C ARG A 158 13.65 -33.34 -2.94
N PRO A 159 13.49 -32.21 -3.66
CA PRO A 159 12.88 -31.02 -3.10
C PRO A 159 11.53 -31.32 -2.44
N SER A 160 11.41 -30.90 -1.17
CA SER A 160 10.22 -31.12 -0.36
C SER A 160 10.00 -29.94 0.59
N VAL A 161 8.76 -29.73 0.99
CA VAL A 161 8.39 -28.64 1.89
C VAL A 161 8.94 -28.96 3.29
N PRO A 162 9.69 -28.06 3.94
CA PRO A 162 10.20 -28.29 5.28
C PRO A 162 9.08 -28.31 6.32
N VAL A 163 9.34 -29.01 7.41
CA VAL A 163 8.49 -29.08 8.59
C VAL A 163 8.57 -27.75 9.34
N LYS A 164 7.43 -27.32 9.87
CA LYS A 164 7.27 -26.08 10.63
C LYS A 164 6.71 -26.42 12.00
N THR A 165 7.40 -26.03 13.06
CA THR A 165 6.91 -26.15 14.43
C THR A 165 6.80 -24.76 15.05
N ARG A 166 5.78 -24.55 15.88
CA ARG A 166 5.52 -23.25 16.53
C ARG A 166 5.88 -23.33 18.00
N GLY A 167 6.42 -22.24 18.52
CA GLY A 167 6.57 -22.00 19.95
C GLY A 167 6.71 -20.51 20.23
N ASN A 168 7.33 -20.18 21.35
CA ASN A 168 7.63 -18.81 21.76
C ASN A 168 9.06 -18.68 22.28
N ILE A 169 9.56 -17.44 22.30
CA ILE A 169 10.81 -17.10 23.01
C ILE A 169 10.56 -17.20 24.51
N SER A 170 11.35 -18.00 25.21
CA SER A 170 11.21 -18.21 26.67
C SER A 170 12.06 -17.25 27.51
N SER A 171 13.21 -16.81 26.98
CA SER A 171 14.11 -15.80 27.56
C SER A 171 15.38 -15.74 26.71
N GLY A 172 15.89 -14.56 26.38
CA GLY A 172 17.24 -14.41 25.80
C GLY A 172 18.35 -14.83 26.78
N ARG A 173 18.66 -16.13 26.89
CA ARG A 173 19.78 -16.62 27.71
C ARG A 173 20.97 -16.93 26.81
N SER A 174 22.03 -16.12 26.92
CA SER A 174 23.34 -16.44 26.36
C SER A 174 23.96 -17.60 27.12
N SER A 175 24.25 -18.70 26.43
CA SER A 175 25.37 -19.54 26.84
C SER A 175 26.62 -18.65 26.90
N LYS A 176 27.51 -18.82 27.89
CA LYS A 176 28.57 -17.86 28.24
C LYS A 176 29.60 -17.53 27.13
N SER A 177 29.49 -18.14 25.95
CA SER A 177 30.43 -17.96 24.83
C SER A 177 29.77 -17.65 23.47
N VAL A 178 28.46 -17.88 23.31
CA VAL A 178 27.72 -17.66 22.05
C VAL A 178 26.33 -17.13 22.39
N GLU A 179 25.92 -16.05 21.74
CA GLU A 179 24.58 -15.51 21.94
C GLU A 179 23.53 -16.42 21.29
N SER A 180 22.71 -17.06 22.13
CA SER A 180 21.65 -17.99 21.75
C SER A 180 20.27 -17.50 22.18
N LEU A 181 19.26 -17.81 21.38
CA LEU A 181 17.85 -17.62 21.68
C LEU A 181 17.27 -18.92 22.25
N LEU A 182 16.61 -18.82 23.41
CA LEU A 182 15.85 -19.92 24.01
C LEU A 182 14.41 -19.89 23.53
N HIS A 183 13.91 -21.00 22.98
CA HIS A 183 12.54 -21.13 22.53
C HIS A 183 11.89 -22.46 22.88
N THR A 184 10.57 -22.51 22.77
CA THR A 184 9.75 -23.72 22.96
C THR A 184 9.33 -24.40 21.67
N ALA A 185 9.63 -23.83 20.49
CA ALA A 185 9.29 -24.46 19.22
C ALA A 185 10.02 -25.80 19.08
N PRO A 186 9.31 -26.95 19.00
CA PRO A 186 9.97 -28.26 19.00
C PRO A 186 10.92 -28.45 17.83
N ILE A 187 12.15 -28.90 18.11
CA ILE A 187 13.09 -29.33 17.07
C ILE A 187 13.55 -30.78 17.34
N ALA A 188 13.73 -31.52 16.27
CA ALA A 188 14.33 -32.86 16.24
C ALA A 188 15.61 -32.86 15.37
N PRO A 189 16.48 -33.90 15.50
CA PRO A 189 17.62 -34.09 14.60
C PRO A 189 17.22 -33.91 13.14
N GLY A 190 18.00 -33.12 12.40
CA GLY A 190 17.69 -32.69 11.02
C GLY A 190 17.19 -31.25 10.88
N ASN A 191 16.64 -30.64 11.94
CA ASN A 191 16.34 -29.18 11.95
C ASN A 191 17.59 -28.31 12.11
N SER A 192 18.67 -28.88 12.65
CA SER A 192 19.93 -28.17 12.89
C SER A 192 20.43 -27.53 11.59
N GLY A 193 20.70 -26.22 11.67
CA GLY A 193 21.11 -25.36 10.57
C GLY A 193 19.95 -24.66 9.85
N GLY A 194 18.71 -25.06 10.10
CA GLY A 194 17.50 -24.38 9.61
C GLY A 194 17.17 -23.13 10.44
N PRO A 195 16.29 -22.23 9.96
CA PRO A 195 16.02 -20.99 10.65
C PRO A 195 15.00 -21.14 11.78
N LEU A 196 15.20 -20.34 12.82
CA LEU A 196 14.13 -19.89 13.70
C LEU A 196 13.65 -18.55 13.14
N VAL A 197 12.36 -18.44 12.81
CA VAL A 197 11.76 -17.22 12.24
C VAL A 197 10.70 -16.62 13.16
N ASP A 198 10.52 -15.30 13.06
CA ASP A 198 9.40 -14.61 13.70
C ASP A 198 8.08 -14.76 12.91
N ALA A 199 7.02 -14.12 13.42
CA ALA A 199 5.70 -14.08 12.79
C ALA A 199 5.66 -13.47 11.38
N CYS A 200 6.69 -12.73 10.97
CA CYS A 200 6.84 -12.14 9.64
C CYS A 200 7.74 -12.99 8.72
N GLY A 201 8.15 -14.18 9.15
CA GLY A 201 9.01 -15.06 8.36
C GLY A 201 10.47 -14.58 8.28
N ARG A 202 10.88 -13.65 9.15
CA ARG A 202 12.26 -13.15 9.20
C ARG A 202 13.08 -14.00 10.14
N VAL A 203 14.27 -14.38 9.71
CA VAL A 203 15.20 -15.20 10.50
C VAL A 203 15.66 -14.41 11.72
N ILE A 204 15.45 -14.98 12.91
CA ILE A 204 15.91 -14.45 14.20
C ILE A 204 17.02 -15.31 14.79
N GLY A 205 17.23 -16.53 14.28
CA GLY A 205 18.36 -17.36 14.61
C GLY A 205 18.44 -18.64 13.77
N ILE A 206 19.47 -19.46 14.03
CA ILE A 206 19.71 -20.75 13.38
C ILE A 206 19.55 -21.86 14.41
N ASN A 207 18.57 -22.73 14.23
CA ASN A 207 18.30 -23.86 15.13
C ASN A 207 19.56 -24.72 15.25
N SER A 208 19.95 -25.09 16.47
CA SER A 208 21.17 -25.87 16.71
C SER A 208 20.89 -27.11 17.56
N PHE A 209 20.68 -26.96 18.87
CA PHE A 209 20.48 -28.07 19.80
C PHE A 209 19.30 -27.83 20.76
N GLY A 210 18.81 -28.91 21.38
CA GLY A 210 17.81 -28.87 22.44
C GLY A 210 18.33 -29.49 23.72
N SER A 211 17.72 -29.13 24.85
CA SER A 211 17.89 -29.83 26.12
C SER A 211 16.66 -30.70 26.36
N THR A 212 16.83 -32.01 26.38
CA THR A 212 15.82 -32.95 26.88
C THR A 212 15.96 -33.04 28.40
N ALA A 213 14.87 -32.75 29.13
CA ALA A 213 14.83 -32.99 30.56
C ALA A 213 14.41 -34.45 30.80
N ASP A 214 15.34 -35.30 31.22
CA ASP A 214 15.01 -36.65 31.67
C ASP A 214 14.02 -36.56 32.84
N GLY A 215 12.81 -37.14 32.68
CA GLY A 215 11.79 -37.19 33.73
C GLY A 215 10.59 -36.22 33.59
N GLY A 216 10.33 -35.67 32.40
CA GLY A 216 9.11 -34.89 32.12
C GLY A 216 9.19 -33.40 32.46
N GLY A 217 10.41 -32.84 32.54
CA GLY A 217 10.61 -31.40 32.62
C GLY A 217 10.28 -30.69 31.29
N ALA A 218 10.16 -29.36 31.33
CA ALA A 218 9.94 -28.57 30.13
C ALA A 218 11.10 -28.69 29.14
N GLU A 219 10.80 -28.97 27.88
CA GLU A 219 11.78 -29.00 26.79
C GLU A 219 12.11 -27.59 26.34
N PHE A 220 13.40 -27.32 26.18
CA PHE A 220 13.87 -26.04 25.66
C PHE A 220 14.87 -26.25 24.54
N TYR A 221 14.82 -25.33 23.58
CA TYR A 221 15.57 -25.41 22.34
C TYR A 221 16.35 -24.12 22.12
N PHE A 222 17.51 -24.24 21.47
CA PHE A 222 18.46 -23.16 21.28
C PHE A 222 18.68 -22.89 19.79
N ALA A 223 18.57 -21.62 19.44
CA ALA A 223 18.97 -21.11 18.13
C ALA A 223 20.11 -20.09 18.28
N ILE A 224 21.12 -20.18 17.43
CA ILE A 224 22.22 -19.19 17.38
C ILE A 224 21.64 -17.87 16.87
N SER A 225 21.84 -16.78 17.60
CA SER A 225 21.21 -15.49 17.25
C SER A 225 21.70 -14.93 15.91
N VAL A 226 20.89 -14.09 15.27
CA VAL A 226 21.32 -13.35 14.06
C VAL A 226 22.57 -12.53 14.31
N ARG A 227 22.83 -12.04 15.53
CA ARG A 227 24.04 -11.26 15.81
C ARG A 227 25.31 -12.08 15.57
N GLU A 228 25.30 -13.34 15.99
CA GLU A 228 26.42 -14.27 15.76
C GLU A 228 26.55 -14.62 14.28
N VAL A 229 25.43 -14.85 13.60
CA VAL A 229 25.37 -15.12 12.15
C VAL A 229 25.93 -13.94 11.35
N ALA A 230 25.49 -12.72 11.65
CA ALA A 230 25.94 -11.50 11.01
C ALA A 230 27.44 -11.29 11.20
N THR A 231 27.95 -11.51 12.41
CA THR A 231 29.40 -11.43 12.68
C THR A 231 30.16 -12.48 11.85
N PHE A 232 29.69 -13.73 11.83
CA PHE A 232 30.32 -14.80 11.06
C PHE A 232 30.33 -14.54 9.54
N LEU A 233 29.26 -13.97 8.99
CA LEU A 233 29.16 -13.67 7.56
C LEU A 233 29.90 -12.39 7.17
N GLN A 234 30.01 -11.43 8.08
CA GLN A 234 30.83 -10.23 7.90
C GLN A 234 32.31 -10.60 7.73
N ASP A 235 32.81 -11.57 8.50
CA ASP A 235 34.18 -12.09 8.36
C ASP A 235 34.45 -12.71 6.97
N LEU A 236 33.38 -13.06 6.23
CA LEU A 236 33.43 -13.65 4.88
C LEU A 236 33.08 -12.65 3.77
N ASN A 237 32.83 -11.38 4.10
CA ASN A 237 32.29 -10.37 3.17
C ASN A 237 31.01 -10.83 2.46
N ILE A 238 30.10 -11.48 3.19
CA ILE A 238 28.79 -11.88 2.70
C ILE A 238 27.74 -10.93 3.29
N ASP A 239 27.08 -10.16 2.43
CA ASP A 239 26.02 -9.25 2.83
C ASP A 239 24.75 -10.02 3.23
N LEU A 240 24.13 -9.60 4.34
CA LEU A 240 22.84 -10.10 4.79
C LEU A 240 21.73 -9.11 4.46
N ASN A 241 20.56 -9.62 4.06
CA ASN A 241 19.36 -8.80 3.96
C ASN A 241 18.78 -8.59 5.37
N MET A 242 19.09 -7.45 5.99
CA MET A 242 18.70 -7.12 7.36
C MET A 242 17.47 -6.20 7.40
N VAL A 243 16.49 -6.55 8.23
CA VAL A 243 15.26 -5.79 8.46
C VAL A 243 15.19 -5.36 9.92
N ILE A 244 14.80 -4.10 10.16
CA ILE A 244 14.76 -3.51 11.52
C ILE A 244 13.34 -3.21 11.99
N ASN A 245 12.41 -2.96 11.06
CA ASN A 245 11.04 -2.55 11.37
C ASN A 245 10.27 -3.62 12.17
N GLU A 246 9.25 -3.24 12.93
CA GLU A 246 8.45 -4.21 13.69
C GLU A 246 7.56 -5.08 12.77
N CYS A 247 7.28 -6.30 13.22
CA CYS A 247 6.35 -7.19 12.53
C CYS A 247 4.90 -6.78 12.87
N ARG A 248 4.11 -6.41 11.86
CA ARG A 248 2.70 -5.97 12.03
C ARG A 248 1.77 -6.74 11.14
N SER A 249 0.62 -7.19 11.63
CA SER A 249 -0.33 -7.95 10.81
C SER A 249 -0.91 -7.11 9.65
N VAL A 250 -1.11 -7.72 8.48
CA VAL A 250 -1.70 -7.05 7.32
C VAL A 250 -3.13 -6.63 7.64
N ALA A 251 -3.89 -7.50 8.32
CA ALA A 251 -5.27 -7.20 8.70
C ALA A 251 -5.41 -5.99 9.63
N GLU A 252 -4.44 -5.73 10.51
CA GLU A 252 -4.42 -4.51 11.33
C GLU A 252 -4.07 -3.28 10.50
N LEU A 253 -3.03 -3.39 9.65
CA LEU A 253 -2.62 -2.29 8.78
C LEU A 253 -3.72 -1.87 7.81
N SER A 254 -4.36 -2.83 7.14
CA SER A 254 -5.45 -2.57 6.19
C SER A 254 -6.67 -1.95 6.88
N ARG A 255 -6.99 -2.35 8.12
CA ARG A 255 -8.06 -1.71 8.91
C ARG A 255 -7.72 -0.28 9.27
N ALA A 256 -6.52 -0.05 9.81
CA ALA A 256 -6.06 1.29 10.17
C ALA A 256 -6.01 2.21 8.96
N GLU A 257 -5.66 1.69 7.79
CA GLU A 257 -5.67 2.44 6.55
C GLU A 257 -7.07 2.76 6.05
N ALA A 258 -7.98 1.79 6.03
CA ALA A 258 -9.37 2.00 5.63
C ALA A 258 -10.05 3.07 6.52
N GLU A 259 -9.73 3.11 7.81
CA GLU A 259 -10.19 4.16 8.72
C GLU A 259 -9.65 5.55 8.33
N ARG A 260 -8.36 5.67 7.97
CA ARG A 260 -7.78 6.94 7.51
C ARG A 260 -8.38 7.42 6.19
N GLU A 261 -8.58 6.50 5.25
CA GLU A 261 -9.23 6.80 3.97
C GLU A 261 -10.68 7.27 4.18
N ALA A 262 -11.43 6.62 5.08
CA ALA A 262 -12.79 7.04 5.43
C ALA A 262 -12.82 8.44 6.05
N VAL A 263 -11.88 8.76 6.95
CA VAL A 263 -11.76 10.10 7.55
C VAL A 263 -11.43 11.15 6.48
N THR A 264 -10.48 10.85 5.58
CA THR A 264 -10.08 11.76 4.50
C THR A 264 -11.24 12.03 3.54
N ARG A 265 -11.96 10.97 3.14
CA ARG A 265 -13.15 11.07 2.28
C ARG A 265 -14.25 11.89 2.95
N GLY A 266 -14.53 11.65 4.22
CA GLY A 266 -15.50 12.43 4.98
C GLY A 266 -15.14 13.91 5.08
N LYS A 267 -13.84 14.26 5.16
CA LYS A 267 -13.37 15.66 5.11
C LYS A 267 -13.63 16.30 3.75
N ILE A 268 -13.28 15.61 2.65
CA ILE A 268 -13.51 16.10 1.28
C ILE A 268 -15.01 16.29 1.01
N GLU A 269 -15.85 15.34 1.43
CA GLU A 269 -17.31 15.44 1.31
C GLU A 269 -17.88 16.61 2.13
N ALA A 270 -17.36 16.86 3.33
CA ALA A 270 -17.77 18.00 4.14
C ALA A 270 -17.35 19.34 3.50
N GLU A 271 -16.12 19.45 2.99
CA GLU A 271 -15.62 20.65 2.31
C GLU A 271 -16.39 20.93 1.02
N THR A 272 -16.67 19.91 0.22
CA THR A 272 -17.47 20.04 -1.01
C THR A 272 -18.92 20.43 -0.71
N ARG A 273 -19.52 19.88 0.36
CA ARG A 273 -20.86 20.32 0.82
C ARG A 273 -20.84 21.79 1.22
N ILE A 274 -19.91 22.23 2.07
CA ILE A 274 -19.77 23.63 2.49
C ILE A 274 -19.57 24.55 1.28
N ALA A 275 -18.69 24.16 0.33
CA ALA A 275 -18.47 24.92 -0.89
C ALA A 275 -19.74 25.02 -1.76
N SER A 276 -20.51 23.94 -1.87
CA SER A 276 -21.77 23.93 -2.62
C SER A 276 -22.85 24.80 -1.96
N GLU A 277 -22.93 24.80 -0.63
CA GLU A 277 -23.85 25.65 0.14
C GLU A 277 -23.47 27.13 0.03
N LEU A 278 -22.18 27.44 0.12
CA LEU A 278 -21.67 28.79 -0.09
C LEU A 278 -22.01 29.30 -1.49
N LYS A 279 -21.82 28.46 -2.51
CA LYS A 279 -22.16 28.79 -3.90
C LYS A 279 -23.66 29.09 -4.06
N ARG A 280 -24.54 28.25 -3.49
CA ARG A 280 -26.00 28.49 -3.52
C ARG A 280 -26.40 29.75 -2.77
N SER A 281 -25.79 30.03 -1.62
CA SER A 281 -26.03 31.26 -0.86
C SER A 281 -25.62 32.51 -1.64
N GLN A 282 -24.46 32.46 -2.31
CA GLN A 282 -24.00 33.55 -3.18
C GLN A 282 -24.92 33.77 -4.36
N GLU A 283 -25.35 32.69 -5.05
CA GLU A 283 -26.30 32.75 -6.16
C GLU A 283 -27.64 33.35 -5.72
N GLY A 284 -28.17 32.92 -4.56
CA GLY A 284 -29.39 33.47 -3.98
C GLY A 284 -29.31 34.97 -3.69
N LYS A 285 -28.17 35.45 -3.18
CA LYS A 285 -27.93 36.89 -2.97
C LYS A 285 -27.90 37.67 -4.30
N VAL A 286 -27.12 37.17 -5.26
CA VAL A 286 -27.01 37.79 -6.60
C VAL A 286 -28.38 37.85 -7.29
N ARG A 287 -29.18 36.80 -7.14
CA ARG A 287 -30.56 36.76 -7.64
C ARG A 287 -31.45 37.80 -6.96
N SER A 288 -31.43 37.86 -5.62
CA SER A 288 -32.21 38.86 -4.87
C SER A 288 -31.84 40.28 -5.29
N ASP A 289 -30.56 40.59 -5.45
CA ASP A 289 -30.08 41.91 -5.88
C ASP A 289 -30.56 42.24 -7.31
N ALA A 290 -30.51 41.26 -8.23
CA ALA A 290 -31.01 41.41 -9.58
C ALA A 290 -32.54 41.63 -9.63
N GLU A 291 -33.31 40.89 -8.81
CA GLU A 291 -34.76 41.07 -8.68
C GLU A 291 -35.11 42.47 -8.17
N HIS A 292 -34.42 42.96 -7.12
CA HIS A 292 -34.63 44.31 -6.60
C HIS A 292 -34.30 45.40 -7.63
N ALA A 293 -33.22 45.24 -8.40
CA ALA A 293 -32.84 46.19 -9.45
C ALA A 293 -33.88 46.24 -10.58
N VAL A 294 -34.33 45.09 -11.08
CA VAL A 294 -35.35 45.02 -12.15
C VAL A 294 -36.69 45.59 -11.67
N ILE A 295 -37.11 45.30 -10.43
CA ILE A 295 -38.32 45.88 -9.85
C ILE A 295 -38.20 47.41 -9.78
N GLY A 296 -37.09 47.94 -9.27
CA GLY A 296 -36.88 49.39 -9.17
C GLY A 296 -36.87 50.09 -10.53
N GLU A 297 -36.20 49.52 -11.54
CA GLU A 297 -36.23 50.04 -12.92
C GLU A 297 -37.65 50.03 -13.49
N ARG A 298 -38.40 48.96 -13.25
CA ARG A 298 -39.79 48.83 -13.72
C ARG A 298 -40.72 49.84 -13.04
N GLU A 299 -40.59 50.05 -11.73
CA GLU A 299 -41.34 51.07 -10.99
C GLU A 299 -41.04 52.47 -11.51
N ASN A 300 -39.77 52.79 -11.79
CA ASN A 300 -39.38 54.08 -12.39
C ASN A 300 -40.02 54.29 -13.76
N HIS A 301 -40.03 53.27 -14.63
CA HIS A 301 -40.69 53.35 -15.93
C HIS A 301 -42.21 53.55 -15.80
N ILE A 302 -42.86 52.84 -14.87
CA ILE A 302 -44.30 52.98 -14.61
C ILE A 302 -44.61 54.38 -14.08
N ALA A 303 -43.81 54.90 -13.14
CA ALA A 303 -43.98 56.22 -12.58
C ALA A 303 -43.83 57.31 -13.66
N PHE A 304 -42.81 57.20 -14.52
CA PHE A 304 -42.58 58.15 -15.61
C PHE A 304 -43.69 58.09 -16.67
N ALA A 305 -44.12 56.88 -17.07
CA ALA A 305 -45.25 56.71 -17.98
C ALA A 305 -46.54 57.28 -17.39
N THR A 306 -46.78 57.09 -16.09
CA THR A 306 -47.96 57.64 -15.38
C THR A 306 -47.92 59.16 -15.35
N LEU A 307 -46.77 59.76 -15.05
CA LEU A 307 -46.59 61.21 -15.07
C LEU A 307 -46.87 61.79 -16.45
N LEU A 308 -46.36 61.15 -17.51
CA LEU A 308 -46.62 61.54 -18.90
C LEU A 308 -48.09 61.39 -19.30
N LEU A 309 -48.79 60.35 -18.83
CA LEU A 309 -50.24 60.22 -19.03
C LEU A 309 -51.02 61.33 -18.32
N ILE A 310 -50.63 61.72 -17.10
CA ILE A 310 -51.25 62.85 -16.40
C ILE A 310 -51.03 64.14 -17.19
N ILE A 311 -49.81 64.41 -17.68
CA ILE A 311 -49.50 65.57 -18.53
C ILE A 311 -50.36 65.54 -19.80
N SER A 312 -50.48 64.37 -20.44
CA SER A 312 -51.33 64.18 -21.61
C SER A 312 -52.80 64.50 -21.33
N ALA A 313 -53.34 64.03 -20.21
CA ALA A 313 -54.73 64.27 -19.83
C ALA A 313 -54.99 65.76 -19.53
N VAL A 314 -54.08 66.40 -18.79
CA VAL A 314 -54.16 67.85 -18.48
C VAL A 314 -54.06 68.68 -19.76
N ALA A 315 -53.10 68.39 -20.64
CA ALA A 315 -52.95 69.09 -21.91
C ALA A 315 -54.14 68.85 -22.85
N GLY A 316 -54.69 67.63 -22.87
CA GLY A 316 -55.92 67.31 -23.60
C GLY A 316 -57.14 68.08 -23.09
N GLY A 317 -57.30 68.20 -21.77
CA GLY A 317 -58.34 69.02 -21.16
C GLY A 317 -58.17 70.51 -21.48
N ALA A 318 -56.94 71.03 -21.46
CA ALA A 318 -56.65 72.40 -21.87
C ALA A 318 -56.93 72.63 -23.37
N ALA A 319 -56.58 71.67 -24.23
CA ALA A 319 -56.90 71.73 -25.66
C ALA A 319 -58.42 71.76 -25.88
N TRP A 320 -59.18 70.93 -25.16
CA TRP A 320 -60.65 70.96 -25.19
C TRP A 320 -61.20 72.35 -24.82
N GLN A 321 -60.70 72.94 -23.72
CA GLN A 321 -61.11 74.26 -23.27
C GLN A 321 -60.74 75.38 -24.28
N PHE A 322 -59.57 75.31 -24.92
CA PHE A 322 -59.18 76.30 -25.93
C PHE A 322 -59.96 76.17 -27.24
N SER A 323 -60.42 74.96 -27.58
CA SER A 323 -61.33 74.72 -28.71
C SER A 323 -62.66 75.44 -28.50
N GLU A 324 -63.22 75.41 -27.29
CA GLU A 324 -64.46 76.12 -26.95
C GLU A 324 -64.30 77.66 -26.98
N ARG A 325 -63.07 78.17 -26.80
CA ARG A 325 -62.76 79.61 -26.78
C ARG A 325 -62.23 80.15 -28.11
N GLU A 326 -62.26 79.36 -29.19
CA GLU A 326 -61.75 79.70 -30.53
C GLU A 326 -60.26 80.12 -30.57
N GLN A 327 -59.44 79.71 -29.59
CA GLN A 327 -58.01 80.05 -29.50
C GLN A 327 -57.12 79.04 -30.25
N VAL A 328 -57.13 79.09 -31.59
CA VAL A 328 -56.52 78.09 -32.48
C VAL A 328 -55.03 77.84 -32.21
N ASP A 329 -54.22 78.88 -31.99
CA ASP A 329 -52.77 78.70 -31.79
C ASP A 329 -52.45 78.00 -30.46
N ARG A 330 -53.21 78.29 -29.40
CA ARG A 330 -53.05 77.63 -28.09
C ARG A 330 -53.59 76.21 -28.10
N PHE A 331 -54.66 75.95 -28.85
CA PHE A 331 -55.16 74.61 -29.09
C PHE A 331 -54.08 73.72 -29.75
N LYS A 332 -53.45 74.19 -30.83
CA LYS A 332 -52.40 73.42 -31.53
C LYS A 332 -51.26 73.05 -30.60
N ILE A 333 -50.77 74.01 -29.80
CA ILE A 333 -49.69 73.77 -28.84
C ILE A 333 -50.11 72.75 -27.78
N ALA A 334 -51.29 72.92 -27.15
CA ALA A 334 -51.78 72.00 -26.12
C ALA A 334 -52.06 70.59 -26.67
N ALA A 335 -52.65 70.48 -27.86
CA ALA A 335 -52.90 69.21 -28.53
C ALA A 335 -51.60 68.50 -28.93
N SER A 336 -50.59 69.24 -29.42
CA SER A 336 -49.26 68.69 -29.73
C SER A 336 -48.56 68.20 -28.47
N ILE A 337 -48.58 68.98 -27.38
CA ILE A 337 -47.99 68.56 -26.09
C ILE A 337 -48.70 67.30 -25.57
N GLY A 338 -50.04 67.26 -25.61
CA GLY A 338 -50.82 66.10 -25.20
C GLY A 338 -50.51 64.86 -26.02
N GLY A 339 -50.49 64.98 -27.35
CA GLY A 339 -50.16 63.88 -28.25
C GLY A 339 -48.75 63.33 -28.07
N VAL A 340 -47.75 64.21 -27.94
CA VAL A 340 -46.35 63.81 -27.69
C VAL A 340 -46.21 63.13 -26.33
N ALA A 341 -46.85 63.68 -25.28
CA ALA A 341 -46.82 63.09 -23.95
C ALA A 341 -47.48 61.70 -23.92
N PHE A 342 -48.61 61.52 -24.62
CA PHE A 342 -49.29 60.23 -24.73
C PHE A 342 -48.42 59.16 -25.42
N VAL A 343 -47.84 59.49 -26.57
CA VAL A 343 -46.96 58.57 -27.31
C VAL A 343 -45.71 58.25 -26.49
N SER A 344 -45.12 59.25 -25.83
CA SER A 344 -43.96 59.05 -24.97
C SER A 344 -44.29 58.14 -23.78
N ALA A 345 -45.47 58.29 -23.16
CA ALA A 345 -45.92 57.43 -22.07
C ALA A 345 -46.02 55.96 -22.52
N PHE A 346 -46.58 55.73 -23.71
CA PHE A 346 -46.72 54.39 -24.27
C PHE A 346 -45.35 53.75 -24.57
N LEU A 347 -44.43 54.50 -25.16
CA LEU A 347 -43.07 54.02 -25.44
C LEU A 347 -42.31 53.67 -24.16
N VAL A 348 -42.38 54.52 -23.13
CA VAL A 348 -41.72 54.26 -21.82
C VAL A 348 -42.31 53.01 -21.15
N PHE A 349 -43.62 52.81 -21.24
CA PHE A 349 -44.31 51.66 -20.65
C PHE A 349 -43.93 50.34 -21.34
N ILE A 350 -43.75 50.35 -22.66
CA ILE A 350 -43.31 49.17 -23.42
C ILE A 350 -41.82 48.90 -23.19
N ALA A 351 -40.99 49.93 -23.10
CA ALA A 351 -39.55 49.82 -22.87
C ALA A 351 -39.16 49.40 -21.45
N ARG A 352 -40.13 49.04 -20.58
CA ARG A 352 -39.85 48.53 -19.24
C ARG A 352 -39.14 47.17 -19.33
N PRO A 353 -38.17 46.90 -18.44
CA PRO A 353 -37.48 45.61 -18.43
C PRO A 353 -38.45 44.46 -18.17
N SER A 354 -38.18 43.31 -18.81
CA SER A 354 -38.92 42.06 -18.56
C SER A 354 -38.36 41.35 -17.33
N PHE A 355 -39.15 40.47 -16.71
CA PHE A 355 -38.66 39.66 -15.60
C PHE A 355 -37.65 38.57 -16.05
N ASP A 356 -37.57 38.29 -17.35
CA ASP A 356 -36.61 37.32 -17.92
C ASP A 356 -35.16 37.87 -17.89
N GLU A 357 -34.99 39.19 -17.79
CA GLU A 357 -33.67 39.83 -17.65
C GLU A 357 -32.99 39.50 -16.30
N VAL A 358 -33.74 39.07 -15.28
CA VAL A 358 -33.19 38.67 -13.97
C VAL A 358 -32.21 37.51 -14.15
N ASP A 359 -32.61 36.48 -14.90
CA ASP A 359 -31.78 35.29 -15.13
C ASP A 359 -30.52 35.62 -15.94
N GLU A 360 -30.59 36.58 -16.88
CA GLU A 360 -29.44 37.06 -17.63
C GLU A 360 -28.46 37.85 -16.75
N ARG A 361 -28.96 38.73 -15.89
CA ARG A 361 -28.14 39.51 -14.94
C ARG A 361 -27.47 38.62 -13.90
N VAL A 362 -28.19 37.60 -13.40
CA VAL A 362 -27.62 36.57 -12.50
C VAL A 362 -26.49 35.82 -13.18
N ARG A 363 -26.70 35.37 -14.42
CA ARG A 363 -25.67 34.65 -15.19
C ARG A 363 -24.45 35.52 -15.47
N ALA A 364 -24.65 36.78 -15.86
CA ALA A 364 -23.58 37.73 -16.11
C ALA A 364 -22.76 38.03 -14.83
N ALA A 365 -23.42 38.35 -13.71
CA ALA A 365 -22.75 38.64 -12.44
C ALA A 365 -22.02 37.43 -11.85
N MET A 366 -22.55 36.23 -12.01
CA MET A 366 -21.87 34.98 -11.62
C MET A 366 -20.63 34.72 -12.50
N THR A 367 -20.70 35.00 -13.81
CA THR A 367 -19.58 34.83 -14.74
C THR A 367 -18.45 35.84 -14.48
N GLU A 368 -18.79 37.09 -14.18
CA GLU A 368 -17.83 38.13 -13.82
C GLU A 368 -17.07 37.79 -12.53
N LYS A 369 -17.77 37.31 -11.49
CA LYS A 369 -17.15 36.85 -10.24
C LYS A 369 -16.20 35.66 -10.43
N ILE A 370 -16.54 34.74 -11.33
CA ILE A 370 -15.68 33.60 -11.67
C ILE A 370 -14.43 34.09 -12.43
N ALA A 371 -14.55 35.07 -13.33
CA ALA A 371 -13.42 35.63 -14.07
C ALA A 371 -12.42 36.38 -13.17
N THR A 372 -12.88 36.99 -12.07
CA THR A 372 -12.01 37.60 -11.05
C THR A 372 -11.33 36.59 -10.11
N GLY A 373 -11.71 35.31 -10.17
CA GLY A 373 -11.18 34.22 -9.35
C GLY A 373 -10.32 33.24 -10.15
N SER A 374 -9.05 33.59 -10.36
CA SER A 374 -7.93 32.73 -10.79
C SER A 374 -7.82 32.37 -12.27
N THR A 375 -6.64 32.64 -12.83
CA THR A 375 -6.08 31.88 -13.96
C THR A 375 -4.59 31.69 -13.78
N THR A 376 -4.19 30.92 -12.77
CA THR A 376 -2.85 30.29 -12.81
C THR A 376 -2.94 29.08 -13.72
N ARG A 377 -2.57 29.26 -15.00
CA ARG A 377 -2.26 28.14 -15.90
C ARG A 377 -1.05 27.39 -15.34
N ILE A 378 -1.28 26.20 -14.77
CA ILE A 378 -0.18 25.27 -14.50
C ILE A 378 0.19 24.61 -15.83
N SER A 379 1.31 25.08 -16.38
CA SER A 379 2.05 24.45 -17.48
C SER A 379 2.98 23.39 -16.91
N GLY A 380 2.95 22.18 -17.49
CA GLY A 380 3.80 21.04 -17.13
C GLY A 380 3.05 19.72 -17.31
N ASN A 381 3.32 18.98 -18.39
CA ASN A 381 2.66 17.69 -18.69
C ASN A 381 3.08 16.55 -17.74
N SER A 382 4.13 16.77 -16.95
CA SER A 382 4.57 15.86 -15.89
C SER A 382 5.06 16.65 -14.68
N THR A 383 4.81 16.15 -13.47
CA THR A 383 5.33 16.72 -12.22
C THR A 383 6.28 15.75 -11.54
N GLU A 384 7.41 16.23 -11.05
CA GLU A 384 8.32 15.42 -10.25
C GLU A 384 7.75 15.25 -8.85
N ARG A 385 7.67 14.01 -8.39
CA ARG A 385 7.12 13.61 -7.09
C ARG A 385 8.23 13.05 -6.23
N ARG A 386 8.31 13.54 -4.98
CA ARG A 386 9.13 12.96 -3.92
C ARG A 386 8.22 12.25 -2.92
N CYS A 387 8.40 10.95 -2.78
CA CYS A 387 7.57 10.09 -1.94
C CYS A 387 8.38 9.56 -0.76
N VAL A 388 8.00 10.01 0.44
CA VAL A 388 8.70 9.71 1.70
C VAL A 388 8.11 8.47 2.35
N PHE A 389 8.97 7.52 2.71
CA PHE A 389 8.54 6.27 3.35
C PHE A 389 7.82 6.53 4.67
N GLN A 390 6.71 5.81 4.90
CA GLN A 390 5.86 5.93 6.08
C GLN A 390 5.97 4.63 6.91
N PRO A 391 6.91 4.52 7.87
CA PRO A 391 7.15 3.28 8.62
C PRO A 391 5.93 2.80 9.40
N GLU A 392 5.13 3.72 9.95
CA GLU A 392 3.92 3.44 10.74
C GLU A 392 2.72 2.99 9.90
N ARG A 393 2.82 3.10 8.57
CA ARG A 393 1.82 2.62 7.60
C ARG A 393 2.34 1.44 6.79
N SER A 394 3.57 1.01 7.04
CA SER A 394 4.25 -0.01 6.26
C SER A 394 4.53 -1.26 7.09
N ARG A 395 4.69 -2.37 6.36
CA ARG A 395 5.17 -3.66 6.83
C ARG A 395 6.31 -4.07 5.92
N VAL A 396 7.52 -4.14 6.47
CA VAL A 396 8.75 -4.45 5.74
C VAL A 396 9.20 -5.86 6.09
N THR A 397 9.47 -6.67 5.08
CA THR A 397 9.94 -8.05 5.22
C THR A 397 11.21 -8.32 4.43
N VAL A 398 11.42 -7.65 3.29
CA VAL A 398 12.54 -7.92 2.38
C VAL A 398 13.13 -6.65 1.76
N SER A 399 12.38 -5.54 1.70
CA SER A 399 12.72 -4.37 0.88
C SER A 399 13.54 -3.31 1.62
N ASP A 400 14.31 -2.55 0.85
CA ASP A 400 14.81 -1.23 1.27
C ASP A 400 13.63 -0.26 1.51
N THR A 401 13.85 0.68 2.42
CA THR A 401 12.90 1.69 2.88
C THR A 401 13.28 3.11 2.41
N SER A 402 14.17 3.21 1.43
CA SER A 402 14.58 4.48 0.82
C SER A 402 13.43 5.22 0.13
N ASP A 403 13.50 6.55 0.15
CA ASP A 403 12.51 7.42 -0.48
C ASP A 403 12.49 7.22 -2.01
N VAL A 404 11.29 7.30 -2.59
CA VAL A 404 11.07 7.09 -4.02
C VAL A 404 10.88 8.44 -4.70
N VAL A 405 11.56 8.64 -5.83
CA VAL A 405 11.38 9.83 -6.68
C VAL A 405 10.98 9.38 -8.09
N PHE A 406 9.94 10.00 -8.63
CA PHE A 406 9.50 9.72 -10.00
C PHE A 406 8.82 10.92 -10.64
N THR A 407 8.78 10.97 -11.97
CA THR A 407 7.93 11.91 -12.70
C THR A 407 6.56 11.29 -12.98
N TRP A 408 5.51 12.06 -12.71
CA TRP A 408 4.12 11.65 -12.92
C TRP A 408 3.49 12.44 -14.05
N SER A 409 3.03 11.75 -15.09
CA SER A 409 2.17 12.32 -16.12
C SER A 409 0.70 12.17 -15.74
N LYS A 410 -0.12 13.19 -16.05
CA LYS A 410 -1.59 13.14 -15.84
C LYS A 410 -2.28 12.00 -16.61
N GLN A 411 -1.61 11.41 -17.59
CA GLN A 411 -2.11 10.27 -18.36
C GLN A 411 -1.69 8.91 -17.78
N GLY A 412 -1.10 8.86 -16.59
CA GLY A 412 -0.82 7.61 -15.90
C GLY A 412 0.56 7.02 -16.14
N CYS A 413 1.49 7.80 -16.67
CA CYS A 413 2.86 7.33 -16.89
C CYS A 413 3.80 7.78 -15.79
N ILE A 414 4.55 6.80 -15.28
CA ILE A 414 5.67 7.03 -14.38
C ILE A 414 6.98 7.02 -15.19
N ASN A 415 7.80 8.05 -15.00
CA ASN A 415 9.13 8.22 -15.61
C ASN A 415 9.12 8.13 -17.15
N ASP A 416 7.98 8.46 -17.79
CA ASP A 416 7.70 8.32 -19.23
C ASP A 416 7.97 6.91 -19.80
N ARG A 417 8.04 5.90 -18.91
CA ARG A 417 8.45 4.53 -19.24
C ARG A 417 7.37 3.52 -18.93
N THR A 418 6.64 3.74 -17.83
CA THR A 418 5.77 2.71 -17.28
C THR A 418 4.35 3.24 -17.15
N GLN A 419 3.45 2.71 -17.99
CA GLN A 419 2.02 3.04 -17.96
C GLN A 419 1.31 2.28 -16.84
N TYR A 420 0.49 2.99 -16.09
CA TYR A 420 -0.42 2.47 -15.09
C TYR A 420 -1.85 2.49 -15.63
N ALA A 421 -2.69 1.57 -15.16
CA ALA A 421 -4.12 1.59 -15.47
C ALA A 421 -4.87 2.30 -14.34
N ASP A 422 -5.76 3.23 -14.70
CA ASP A 422 -6.65 3.89 -13.77
C ASP A 422 -7.84 3.00 -13.42
N ASN A 423 -8.21 2.98 -12.14
CA ASN A 423 -9.47 2.44 -11.67
C ASN A 423 -10.03 3.39 -10.60
N ALA A 424 -10.91 4.29 -11.03
CA ALA A 424 -11.59 5.26 -10.16
C ALA A 424 -10.62 6.13 -9.33
N GLY A 425 -9.52 6.60 -9.93
CA GLY A 425 -8.53 7.46 -9.30
C GLY A 425 -7.32 6.70 -8.72
N LEU A 426 -7.42 5.38 -8.58
CA LEU A 426 -6.31 4.52 -8.16
C LEU A 426 -5.57 3.97 -9.38
N TRP A 427 -4.39 4.53 -9.66
CA TRP A 427 -3.55 4.07 -10.75
C TRP A 427 -2.70 2.90 -10.29
N SER A 428 -2.72 1.78 -11.02
CA SER A 428 -1.99 0.57 -10.59
C SER A 428 -1.32 -0.21 -11.72
N ARG A 429 -0.25 -0.93 -11.36
CA ARG A 429 0.47 -1.84 -12.25
C ARG A 429 1.07 -3.02 -11.48
N SER A 430 0.89 -4.22 -12.01
CA SER A 430 1.57 -5.44 -11.57
C SER A 430 2.95 -5.58 -12.22
N PHE A 431 3.96 -5.89 -11.40
CA PHE A 431 5.33 -6.17 -11.80
C PHE A 431 5.67 -7.61 -11.47
N VAL A 432 5.95 -8.40 -12.50
CA VAL A 432 6.37 -9.79 -12.38
C VAL A 432 7.79 -9.90 -12.97
N PRO A 433 8.86 -9.94 -12.16
CA PRO A 433 10.23 -10.08 -12.62
C PRO A 433 10.54 -11.48 -13.17
N ASN A 434 11.60 -11.58 -14.00
CA ASN A 434 12.05 -12.85 -14.57
C ASN A 434 12.95 -13.66 -13.63
N SER A 435 13.73 -12.98 -12.80
CA SER A 435 14.72 -13.57 -11.89
C SER A 435 14.19 -13.75 -10.47
N ASP A 436 13.41 -12.79 -9.99
CA ASP A 436 13.08 -12.73 -8.57
C ASP A 436 11.80 -13.53 -8.26
N ALA A 437 11.71 -14.06 -7.05
CA ALA A 437 10.59 -14.87 -6.56
C ALA A 437 9.52 -14.02 -5.86
N GLN A 438 9.21 -12.86 -6.42
CA GLN A 438 8.23 -11.93 -5.88
C GLN A 438 7.42 -11.27 -7.00
N VAL A 439 6.18 -10.93 -6.72
CA VAL A 439 5.33 -10.08 -7.56
C VAL A 439 5.00 -8.82 -6.78
N SER A 440 5.03 -7.66 -7.44
CA SER A 440 4.66 -6.40 -6.81
C SER A 440 3.45 -5.79 -7.50
N LEU A 441 2.43 -5.41 -6.72
CA LEU A 441 1.37 -4.53 -7.17
C LEU A 441 1.69 -3.12 -6.67
N VAL A 442 1.95 -2.22 -7.61
CA VAL A 442 2.30 -0.84 -7.29
C VAL A 442 1.12 0.05 -7.64
N SER A 443 0.77 0.96 -6.74
CA SER A 443 -0.29 1.93 -6.96
C SER A 443 0.09 3.36 -6.56
N TYR A 444 -0.54 4.32 -7.23
CA TYR A 444 -0.42 5.73 -6.93
C TYR A 444 -1.81 6.37 -6.99
N GLU A 445 -2.16 7.14 -5.96
CA GLU A 445 -3.40 7.90 -5.88
C GLU A 445 -3.08 9.40 -5.85
N PRO A 446 -3.27 10.13 -6.97
CA PRO A 446 -2.89 11.54 -7.06
C PRO A 446 -3.68 12.48 -6.13
N GLU A 447 -4.91 12.14 -5.76
CA GLU A 447 -5.73 12.98 -4.89
C GLU A 447 -5.24 12.97 -3.43
N SER A 448 -4.88 11.80 -2.92
CA SER A 448 -4.34 11.63 -1.57
C SER A 448 -2.80 11.74 -1.50
N ASN A 449 -2.14 11.81 -2.65
CA ASN A 449 -0.68 11.73 -2.79
C ASN A 449 -0.07 10.50 -2.12
N VAL A 450 -0.75 9.35 -2.19
CA VAL A 450 -0.27 8.09 -1.61
C VAL A 450 0.32 7.21 -2.71
N TYR A 451 1.56 6.78 -2.52
CA TYR A 451 2.20 5.75 -3.34
C TYR A 451 2.36 4.48 -2.50
N ARG A 452 1.92 3.34 -3.03
CA ARG A 452 1.87 2.06 -2.31
C ARG A 452 2.50 0.95 -3.15
N ILE A 453 3.26 0.09 -2.50
CA ILE A 453 3.82 -1.13 -3.08
C ILE A 453 3.38 -2.30 -2.20
N GLU A 454 2.63 -3.23 -2.78
CA GLU A 454 2.28 -4.50 -2.15
C GLU A 454 3.11 -5.60 -2.78
N ARG A 455 3.89 -6.34 -1.99
CA ARG A 455 4.70 -7.45 -2.49
C ARG A 455 4.18 -8.79 -2.01
N TYR A 456 4.16 -9.71 -2.95
CA TYR A 456 3.76 -11.09 -2.76
C TYR A 456 4.97 -11.95 -3.05
N LEU A 457 5.50 -12.59 -2.02
CA LEU A 457 6.55 -13.58 -2.18
C LEU A 457 5.84 -14.84 -2.68
N LEU A 458 6.12 -15.28 -3.90
CA LEU A 458 5.49 -16.46 -4.51
C LEU A 458 6.48 -17.63 -4.68
N GLY A 459 5.96 -18.86 -4.59
CA GLY A 459 6.72 -20.07 -4.90
C GLY A 459 6.94 -20.22 -6.41
N LEU A 460 7.77 -21.17 -6.81
CA LEU A 460 8.19 -21.35 -8.21
C LEU A 460 7.01 -21.53 -9.19
N ASP A 461 6.04 -22.40 -8.86
CA ASP A 461 4.86 -22.66 -9.70
C ASP A 461 3.97 -21.40 -9.86
N ALA A 462 3.69 -20.70 -8.76
CA ALA A 462 2.92 -19.47 -8.79
C ALA A 462 3.64 -18.35 -9.55
N MET A 463 4.98 -18.26 -9.43
CA MET A 463 5.79 -17.33 -10.22
C MET A 463 5.77 -17.67 -11.71
N GLU A 464 5.82 -18.94 -12.08
CA GLU A 464 5.74 -19.37 -13.48
C GLU A 464 4.39 -18.98 -14.10
N LYS A 465 3.29 -19.27 -13.39
CA LYS A 465 1.94 -18.83 -13.76
C LYS A 465 1.85 -17.32 -13.88
N ALA A 466 2.42 -16.57 -12.94
CA ALA A 466 2.41 -15.10 -12.99
C ALA A 466 3.20 -14.57 -14.19
N ARG A 467 4.36 -15.18 -14.51
CA ARG A 467 5.19 -14.83 -15.67
C ARG A 467 4.47 -15.15 -16.98
N GLU A 468 3.76 -16.28 -17.03
CA GLU A 468 2.91 -16.65 -18.16
C GLU A 468 1.76 -15.67 -18.34
N ALA A 469 1.06 -15.33 -17.25
CA ALA A 469 -0.01 -14.34 -17.26
C ALA A 469 0.47 -12.99 -17.77
N ARG A 470 1.64 -12.51 -17.32
CA ARG A 470 2.28 -11.28 -17.82
C ARG A 470 2.61 -11.38 -19.32
N ARG A 471 3.19 -12.49 -19.79
CA ARG A 471 3.59 -12.67 -21.21
C ARG A 471 2.43 -12.53 -22.20
N ARG A 472 1.20 -12.79 -21.77
CA ARG A 472 -0.01 -12.62 -22.61
C ARG A 472 -0.28 -11.16 -22.98
N TYR A 473 0.25 -10.21 -22.21
CA TYR A 473 -0.02 -8.78 -22.36
C TYR A 473 1.30 -8.03 -22.60
N ASP A 474 1.69 -7.89 -23.87
CA ASP A 474 2.90 -7.17 -24.25
C ASP A 474 2.70 -5.64 -24.15
N VAL A 475 3.26 -5.03 -23.10
CA VAL A 475 3.18 -3.59 -22.85
C VAL A 475 4.54 -3.04 -22.43
N ALA A 476 5.32 -2.63 -23.43
CA ALA A 476 6.73 -2.21 -23.26
C ALA A 476 6.93 -0.69 -23.13
N GLN A 477 5.94 0.13 -23.51
CA GLN A 477 6.08 1.59 -23.55
C GLN A 477 4.88 2.29 -22.89
N CYS A 478 5.14 3.49 -22.38
CA CYS A 478 4.11 4.43 -21.98
C CYS A 478 3.27 4.81 -23.22
N ARG A 479 1.99 4.42 -23.23
CA ARG A 479 1.02 4.81 -24.27
C ARG A 479 -0.35 5.00 -23.65
N THR A 480 -1.02 6.06 -24.08
CA THR A 480 -2.28 6.53 -23.51
C THR A 480 -3.51 6.07 -24.31
N ASP A 481 -3.33 5.14 -25.24
CA ASP A 481 -4.43 4.58 -26.03
C ASP A 481 -5.23 3.54 -25.22
N ALA A 482 -6.53 3.45 -25.50
CA ALA A 482 -7.45 2.58 -24.76
C ALA A 482 -7.11 1.09 -24.87
N GLU A 483 -6.45 0.67 -25.94
CA GLU A 483 -6.02 -0.73 -26.11
C GLU A 483 -4.89 -1.05 -25.14
N THR A 484 -3.87 -0.19 -25.05
CA THR A 484 -2.74 -0.37 -24.12
C THR A 484 -3.20 -0.35 -22.66
N THR A 485 -4.06 0.59 -22.26
CA THR A 485 -4.57 0.65 -20.89
C THR A 485 -5.46 -0.55 -20.56
N GLY A 486 -6.28 -1.01 -21.50
CA GLY A 486 -7.07 -2.24 -21.36
C GLY A 486 -6.21 -3.50 -21.20
N LYS A 487 -5.07 -3.61 -21.92
CA LYS A 487 -4.11 -4.70 -21.73
C LYS A 487 -3.51 -4.70 -20.34
N ILE A 488 -3.17 -3.53 -19.79
CA ILE A 488 -2.62 -3.41 -18.43
C ILE A 488 -3.66 -3.80 -17.39
N ASP A 489 -4.91 -3.36 -17.53
CA ASP A 489 -5.98 -3.74 -16.61
C ASP A 489 -6.23 -5.26 -16.62
N ASN A 490 -6.29 -5.87 -17.80
CA ASN A 490 -6.41 -7.33 -17.94
C ASN A 490 -5.19 -8.07 -17.38
N MET A 491 -3.98 -7.55 -17.58
CA MET A 491 -2.77 -8.10 -16.96
C MET A 491 -2.84 -8.01 -15.43
N ASN A 492 -3.23 -6.86 -14.89
CA ASN A 492 -3.36 -6.65 -13.45
C ASN A 492 -4.36 -7.63 -12.85
N LYS A 493 -5.53 -7.82 -13.48
CA LYS A 493 -6.54 -8.80 -13.06
C LYS A 493 -6.01 -10.22 -13.10
N ALA A 494 -5.42 -10.63 -14.22
CA ALA A 494 -4.88 -11.99 -14.40
C ALA A 494 -3.74 -12.30 -13.42
N VAL A 495 -2.89 -11.32 -13.10
CA VAL A 495 -1.86 -11.49 -12.08
C VAL A 495 -2.50 -11.59 -10.70
N ARG A 496 -3.44 -10.71 -10.35
CA ARG A 496 -4.13 -10.71 -9.04
C ARG A 496 -4.85 -12.04 -8.73
N GLU A 497 -5.40 -12.71 -9.74
CA GLU A 497 -6.03 -14.04 -9.57
C GLU A 497 -5.06 -15.13 -9.09
N ILE A 498 -3.76 -14.96 -9.34
CA ILE A 498 -2.70 -15.91 -8.93
C ILE A 498 -2.18 -15.56 -7.53
N LEU A 499 -2.33 -14.31 -7.10
CA LEU A 499 -1.78 -13.83 -5.84
C LEU A 499 -2.56 -14.36 -4.65
N PRO A 500 -1.87 -14.64 -3.52
CA PRO A 500 -2.52 -14.84 -2.23
C PRO A 500 -3.44 -13.67 -1.86
N SER A 501 -4.39 -13.91 -0.95
CA SER A 501 -5.34 -12.89 -0.49
C SER A 501 -4.69 -11.70 0.22
N ALA A 502 -3.51 -11.89 0.82
CA ALA A 502 -2.76 -10.87 1.52
C ALA A 502 -1.31 -10.80 1.00
N PRO A 503 -0.75 -9.59 0.83
CA PRO A 503 0.67 -9.42 0.52
C PRO A 503 1.54 -9.75 1.74
N ASN A 504 2.78 -10.18 1.48
CA ASN A 504 3.78 -10.37 2.54
C ASN A 504 4.38 -9.04 3.01
N GLU A 505 4.43 -8.05 2.11
CA GLU A 505 5.03 -6.75 2.36
C GLU A 505 4.13 -5.62 1.85
N ILE A 506 4.04 -4.54 2.62
CA ILE A 506 3.30 -3.32 2.24
C ILE A 506 4.19 -2.13 2.52
N LEU A 507 4.58 -1.40 1.47
CA LEU A 507 5.34 -0.16 1.60
C LEU A 507 4.42 0.99 1.23
N VAL A 508 4.28 1.96 2.13
CA VAL A 508 3.46 3.15 1.93
C VAL A 508 4.35 4.38 1.97
N PHE A 509 4.13 5.28 1.03
CA PHE A 509 4.86 6.51 0.89
C PHE A 509 3.90 7.68 0.76
N ALA A 510 4.24 8.79 1.41
CA ALA A 510 3.54 10.06 1.26
C ALA A 510 4.28 10.93 0.25
N CYS A 511 3.61 11.26 -0.85
CA CYS A 511 4.20 12.02 -1.95
C CYS A 511 3.92 13.51 -1.81
N SER A 512 4.85 14.30 -2.32
CA SER A 512 4.74 15.76 -2.46
C SER A 512 5.38 16.17 -3.77
N ASP A 513 4.99 17.34 -4.28
CA ASP A 513 5.71 17.97 -5.40
C ASP A 513 7.14 18.32 -4.92
N ARG A 514 8.12 18.06 -5.79
CA ARG A 514 9.54 18.32 -5.48
C ARG A 514 9.94 19.77 -5.71
#